data_AF-X0VXV2-F1
#
_entry.id   AF-X0VXV2-F1
#
_cell.length_a   1.000
_cell.length_b   1.000
_cell.length_c   1.000
_cell.angle_alpha   90.00
_cell.angle_beta   90.00
_cell.angle_gamma   90.00
#
_symmetry.space_group_name_H-M   'P 1'
#
loop_
_entity.id
_entity.type
_entity.pdbx_description
1 polymer ?
#
loop_
_entity_poly.entity_id
_entity_poly.type
_entity_poly.pdbx_seq_one_letter_code
_entity_poly.pdbx_strand_id
1 'polypeptide(L)' 'KKVTSKDGYNKKSNHQFWFAMDIWVMRFKGKHFTWESKDMKPYEILGKFWMEKLGGTWGGVWERRDYGHFEL' A
#
# COMPACT_ATOMS: atom_id res chain seq x y z
N LYS A 1 -22.56 6.02 -0.66
CA LYS A 1 -21.87 7.08 -1.44
C LYS A 1 -21.28 6.44 -2.70
N LYS A 2 -21.64 6.91 -3.90
CA LYS A 2 -21.12 6.37 -5.18
C LYS A 2 -19.74 6.96 -5.44
N VAL A 3 -18.72 6.11 -5.56
CA VAL A 3 -17.34 6.53 -5.92
C VAL A 3 -17.28 6.74 -7.43
N THR A 4 -16.64 7.82 -7.89
CA THR A 4 -16.50 8.16 -9.32
C THR A 4 -15.03 8.39 -9.70
N SER A 5 -14.68 8.32 -10.99
CA SER A 5 -13.33 8.64 -11.48
C SER A 5 -12.88 10.06 -11.13
N LYS A 6 -13.82 10.99 -10.91
CA LYS A 6 -13.53 12.35 -10.44
C LYS A 6 -13.11 12.41 -8.98
N ASP A 7 -13.36 11.37 -8.17
CA ASP A 7 -12.92 11.35 -6.78
C ASP A 7 -11.40 11.33 -6.66
N GLY A 8 -10.68 10.67 -7.57
CA GLY A 8 -9.22 10.66 -7.59
C GLY A 8 -8.59 11.99 -8.05
N TYR A 9 -9.37 12.87 -8.67
CA TYR A 9 -8.94 14.24 -9.03
C TYR A 9 -9.32 15.24 -7.93
N ASN A 10 -10.53 15.12 -7.38
CA ASN A 10 -11.09 16.08 -6.43
C ASN A 10 -10.71 15.83 -4.97
N LYS A 11 -10.34 14.59 -4.60
CA LYS A 11 -9.88 14.28 -3.23
C LYS A 11 -8.36 14.33 -3.21
N LYS A 12 -7.83 15.16 -2.30
CA LYS A 12 -6.40 15.24 -2.06
C LYS A 12 -5.88 13.86 -1.65
N SER A 13 -4.87 13.38 -2.35
CA SER A 13 -4.15 12.14 -2.07
C SER A 13 -2.65 12.38 -2.18
N ASN A 14 -1.86 11.76 -1.29
CA ASN A 14 -0.40 11.87 -1.30
C ASN A 14 0.23 11.31 -2.59
N HIS A 15 -0.47 10.41 -3.29
CA HIS A 15 -0.06 9.93 -4.62
C HIS A 15 0.04 11.06 -5.66
N GLN A 16 -0.81 12.09 -5.55
CA GLN A 16 -0.80 13.23 -6.48
C GLN A 16 0.45 14.12 -6.32
N PHE A 17 1.10 14.03 -5.17
CA PHE A 17 2.24 14.86 -4.79
C PHE A 17 3.56 14.07 -4.75
N TRP A 18 3.56 12.82 -5.24
CA TRP A 18 4.73 11.92 -5.18
C TRP A 18 5.19 11.59 -3.76
N PHE A 19 4.29 11.75 -2.77
CA PHE A 19 4.55 11.38 -1.38
C PHE A 19 4.00 10.01 -1.02
N ALA A 20 3.33 9.30 -1.94
CA ALA A 20 2.84 7.95 -1.69
C ALA A 20 3.07 7.00 -2.87
N MET A 21 3.09 5.70 -2.57
CA MET A 21 3.14 4.61 -3.53
C MET A 21 2.34 3.41 -3.04
N ASP A 22 1.84 2.62 -3.98
CA ASP A 22 1.20 1.35 -3.71
C ASP A 22 2.13 0.19 -4.14
N ILE A 23 2.45 -0.70 -3.21
CA ILE A 23 3.32 -1.85 -3.44
C ILE A 23 2.48 -3.12 -3.50
N TRP A 24 2.77 -3.96 -4.49
CA TRP A 24 2.19 -5.30 -4.57
C TRP A 24 3.24 -6.37 -4.28
N VAL A 25 3.03 -7.16 -3.22
CA VAL A 25 3.89 -8.30 -2.92
C VAL A 25 3.41 -9.54 -3.66
N MET A 26 4.27 -10.06 -4.54
CA MET A 26 4.01 -11.26 -5.33
C MET A 26 4.94 -12.40 -4.90
N ARG A 27 4.41 -13.62 -4.85
CA ARG A 27 5.19 -14.83 -4.65
C ARG A 27 5.52 -15.45 -6.00
N PHE A 28 6.79 -15.77 -6.23
CA PHE A 28 7.18 -16.56 -7.39
C PHE A 28 6.94 -18.05 -7.11
N LYS A 29 6.14 -18.72 -7.96
CA LYS A 29 5.83 -20.16 -7.86
C LYS A 29 6.14 -20.83 -9.19
N GLY A 30 7.26 -21.55 -9.25
CA GLY A 30 7.70 -22.27 -10.44
C GLY A 30 8.06 -21.32 -11.60
N LYS A 31 7.07 -20.96 -12.42
CA LYS A 31 7.21 -20.06 -13.59
C LYS A 31 6.27 -18.85 -13.56
N HIS A 32 5.45 -18.69 -12.53
CA HIS A 32 4.44 -17.64 -12.46
C HIS A 32 4.55 -16.82 -11.18
N PHE A 33 4.14 -15.56 -11.25
CA PHE A 33 3.89 -14.73 -10.07
C PHE A 33 2.45 -14.94 -9.61
N THR A 34 2.28 -15.20 -8.33
CA THR A 34 0.98 -15.33 -7.68
C THR A 34 0.86 -14.30 -6.58
N TRP A 35 -0.28 -13.62 -6.53
CA TRP A 35 -0.66 -12.82 -5.38
C TRP A 35 -1.57 -13.62 -4.46
N GLU A 36 -1.24 -13.64 -3.17
CA GLU A 36 -2.05 -14.28 -2.14
C GLU A 36 -2.74 -13.21 -1.30
N SER A 37 -3.98 -12.87 -1.64
CA SER A 37 -4.76 -11.79 -1.00
C SER A 37 -5.08 -12.00 0.48
N LYS A 38 -4.75 -13.16 1.05
CA LYS A 38 -4.94 -13.47 2.48
C LYS A 38 -3.65 -13.40 3.29
N ASP A 39 -2.48 -13.41 2.64
CA ASP A 39 -1.20 -13.36 3.33
C ASP A 39 -0.74 -11.91 3.48
N MET A 40 -1.07 -11.31 4.64
CA MET A 40 -0.68 -9.94 4.97
C MET A 40 0.71 -9.84 5.60
N LYS A 41 1.33 -10.97 5.98
CA LYS A 41 2.63 -10.97 6.65
C LYS A 41 3.74 -10.29 5.83
N PRO A 42 3.81 -10.44 4.50
CA PRO A 42 4.83 -9.73 3.72
C PRO A 42 4.66 -8.21 3.80
N TYR A 43 3.41 -7.74 3.82
CA TYR A 43 3.11 -6.32 4.00
C TYR A 43 3.46 -5.83 5.40
N GLU A 44 3.23 -6.62 6.45
CA GLU A 44 3.65 -6.28 7.81
C GLU A 44 5.17 -6.12 7.92
N ILE A 45 5.95 -6.97 7.24
CA ILE A 45 7.41 -6.89 7.23
C ILE A 45 7.85 -5.61 6.50
N LEU A 46 7.32 -5.34 5.31
CA LEU A 46 7.62 -4.14 4.54
C LEU A 46 7.18 -2.86 5.28
N GLY A 47 6.00 -2.88 5.90
CA GLY A 47 5.45 -1.79 6.69
C GLY A 47 6.34 -1.40 7.86
N LYS A 48 6.77 -2.39 8.65
CA LYS A 48 7.73 -2.16 9.74
C LYS A 48 9.04 -1.59 9.24
N PHE A 49 9.60 -2.16 8.17
CA PHE A 49 10.81 -1.64 7.55
C PHE A 49 10.64 -0.18 7.11
N TRP A 50 9.55 0.15 6.44
CA TRP A 50 9.25 1.52 5.97
C TRP A 50 9.21 2.51 7.12
N MET A 51 8.43 2.21 8.17
CA MET A 51 8.28 3.09 9.32
C MET A 51 9.57 3.22 10.12
N GLU A 52 10.28 2.11 10.38
CA GLU A 52 11.46 2.09 11.25
C GLU A 52 12.75 2.55 10.57
N LYS A 53 12.89 2.35 9.25
CA LYS A 53 14.13 2.61 8.52
C LYS A 53 14.05 3.78 7.56
N LEU A 54 12.88 4.05 6.99
CA LEU A 54 12.69 5.13 6.02
C LEU A 54 11.94 6.32 6.62
N GLY A 55 11.32 6.16 7.80
CA GLY A 55 10.68 7.25 8.54
C GLY A 55 9.33 7.69 7.99
N GLY A 56 8.74 6.93 7.06
CA GLY A 56 7.41 7.22 6.51
C GLY A 56 6.28 6.54 7.29
N THR A 57 5.05 6.68 6.78
CA THR A 57 3.84 6.03 7.30
C THR A 57 3.41 4.89 6.38
N TRP A 58 2.89 3.80 6.97
CA TRP A 58 2.36 2.66 6.23
C TRP A 58 0.86 2.49 6.48
N GLY A 59 0.06 2.29 5.43
CA GLY A 59 -1.40 2.21 5.52
C GLY A 59 -1.95 1.01 6.30
N GLY A 60 -1.11 -0.01 6.57
CA GLY A 60 -1.50 -1.17 7.38
C GLY A 60 -1.74 -0.87 8.87
N VAL A 61 -1.26 0.26 9.39
CA VAL A 61 -1.51 0.68 10.79
C VAL A 61 -2.73 1.58 10.95
N TRP A 62 -3.38 1.99 9.86
CA TRP A 62 -4.58 2.83 9.92
C TRP A 62 -5.81 2.05 10.41
N GLU A 63 -6.80 2.77 10.95
CA GLU A 63 -8.08 2.19 11.36
C GLU A 63 -8.75 1.46 10.18
N ARG A 64 -8.81 2.14 9.03
CA ARG A 64 -9.13 1.51 7.74
C ARG A 64 -7.83 1.10 7.06
N ARG A 65 -7.46 -0.16 7.25
CA ARG A 65 -6.20 -0.71 6.74
C ARG A 65 -6.11 -0.65 5.21
N ASP A 66 -4.97 -0.17 4.74
CA ASP A 66 -4.54 -0.21 3.35
C ASP A 66 -3.12 -0.77 3.28
N TYR A 67 -3.01 -2.10 3.20
CA TYR A 67 -1.72 -2.78 3.33
C TYR A 67 -0.73 -2.44 2.21
N GLY A 68 -1.24 -2.07 1.04
CA GLY A 68 -0.42 -1.73 -0.12
C GLY A 68 0.13 -0.30 -0.09
N HIS A 69 -0.46 0.60 0.69
CA HIS A 69 -0.16 2.04 0.67
C HIS A 69 1.00 2.41 1.59
N PHE A 70 1.96 3.17 1.08
CA PHE A 70 3.12 3.70 1.81
C PHE A 70 3.29 5.18 1.48
N GLU A 71 3.56 6.01 2.48
CA GLU A 71 3.74 7.46 2.30
C GLU A 71 4.85 8.07 3.16
N LEU A 72 5.34 9.25 2.75
CA LEU A 72 6.34 10.08 3.44
C LEU A 72 5.71 11.30 4.11
#